data_AF-A0A0G0P419-F1
#
_entry.id   AF-A0A0G0P419-F1
#
_cell.length_a   1.000
_cell.length_b   1.000
_cell.length_c   1.000
_cell.angle_alpha   90.00
_cell.angle_beta   90.00
_cell.angle_gamma   90.00
#
_symmetry.space_group_name_H-M   'P 1'
#
loop_
_entity.id
_entity.type
_entity.pdbx_description
1 polymer ?
#
loop_
_entity_poly.entity_id
_entity_poly.type
_entity_poly.pdbx_seq_one_letter_code
_entity_poly.pdbx_strand_id
1 'polypeptide(L)'
;MAKTLFWTILILVIFGLIMLSSAGIVDAQKKFNSPYFYFYHQLFYSVLPGLVLMFAFAKIDYRWWKKLAMPILFAGLVLVALVFIPSLGQGLKGATRWIHIFGYSFQPSECLKLAMIVYLATWFSEKLVLWHGTVFYRLSIRRCVTNSSA
;
A
#
# COMPACT_ATOMS: atom_id res chain seq x y z
N MET A 1 -15.06 13.06 3.09
CA MET A 1 -14.68 11.69 3.53
C MET A 1 -15.93 10.84 3.55
N ALA A 2 -15.95 9.70 2.84
CA ALA A 2 -17.08 8.78 2.90
C ALA A 2 -17.18 8.22 4.33
N LYS A 3 -18.09 8.78 5.14
CA LYS A 3 -18.24 8.46 6.57
C LYS A 3 -18.41 6.95 6.79
N THR A 4 -19.11 6.29 5.86
CA THR A 4 -19.34 4.84 5.85
C THR A 4 -18.05 4.02 5.80
N LEU A 5 -17.07 4.44 4.98
CA LEU A 5 -15.81 3.72 4.81
C LEU A 5 -14.95 3.78 6.09
N PHE A 6 -14.92 4.96 6.71
CA PHE A 6 -14.21 5.16 7.98
C PHE A 6 -14.76 4.27 9.10
N TRP A 7 -16.09 4.25 9.29
CA TRP A 7 -16.73 3.41 10.29
C TRP A 7 -16.50 1.91 10.03
N THR A 8 -16.54 1.48 8.77
CA THR A 8 -16.29 0.08 8.41
C THR A 8 -14.88 -0.36 8.79
N ILE A 9 -13.87 0.47 8.50
CA ILE A 9 -12.47 0.19 8.86
C ILE A 9 -12.32 0.13 10.38
N LEU A 10 -12.94 1.06 11.12
CA LEU A 10 -12.84 1.09 12.58
C LEU A 10 -13.42 -0.17 13.23
N ILE A 11 -14.59 -0.62 12.76
CA ILE A 11 -15.21 -1.88 13.24
C ILE A 11 -14.30 -3.07 12.95
N LEU A 12 -13.71 -3.14 11.76
CA LEU A 12 -12.84 -4.24 11.36
C LEU A 12 -11.56 -4.29 12.23
N VAL A 13 -10.97 -3.14 12.56
CA VAL A 13 -9.81 -3.05 13.45
C VAL A 13 -10.15 -3.50 14.87
N ILE A 14 -11.28 -3.03 15.42
CA ILE A 14 -11.72 -3.44 16.77
C ILE A 14 -11.98 -4.95 16.82
N PHE A 15 -12.67 -5.49 15.82
CA PHE A 15 -12.92 -6.92 15.70
C PHE A 15 -11.61 -7.73 15.63
N GLY A 16 -10.64 -7.26 14.84
CA GLY A 16 -9.32 -7.88 14.76
C GLY A 16 -8.56 -7.87 16.09
N LEU A 17 -8.65 -6.78 16.86
CA LEU A 17 -8.04 -6.68 18.19
C LEU A 17 -8.68 -7.64 19.20
N ILE A 18 -10.00 -7.83 19.15
CA ILE A 18 -10.71 -8.80 20.00
C ILE A 18 -10.29 -10.23 19.67
N MET A 19 -10.16 -10.55 18.38
CA MET A 19 -9.68 -11.87 17.95
C MET A 19 -8.23 -12.12 18.38
N LEU A 20 -7.36 -11.11 18.25
CA LEU A 20 -5.96 -11.21 18.65
C LEU A 20 -5.82 -11.45 20.15
N SER A 21 -6.60 -10.74 20.99
CA SER A 21 -6.56 -10.96 22.43
C SER A 21 -7.05 -12.36 22.77
N SER A 22 -8.15 -12.83 22.18
CA SER A 22 -8.70 -14.17 22.40
C SER A 22 -7.69 -15.28 22.10
N ALA A 23 -7.07 -15.27 20.92
CA ALA A 23 -6.11 -16.30 20.52
C ALA A 23 -4.74 -16.15 21.21
N GLY A 24 -4.33 -14.91 21.51
CA GLY A 24 -2.98 -14.59 21.96
C GLY A 24 -2.74 -14.75 23.46
N ILE A 25 -3.77 -14.80 24.31
CA ILE A 25 -3.61 -14.84 25.78
C ILE A 25 -2.77 -16.04 26.24
N VAL A 26 -3.05 -17.24 25.70
CA VAL A 26 -2.36 -18.48 26.11
C VAL A 26 -0.88 -18.43 25.74
N ASP A 27 -0.55 -17.93 24.55
CA ASP A 27 0.84 -17.82 24.09
C ASP A 27 1.58 -16.65 24.76
N ALA A 28 0.89 -15.54 25.01
CA ALA A 28 1.44 -14.36 25.67
C ALA A 28 1.81 -14.67 27.12
N GLN A 29 0.93 -15.39 27.83
CA GLN A 29 1.17 -15.78 29.21
C GLN A 29 2.34 -16.76 29.33
N LYS A 30 2.49 -17.70 28.38
CA LYS A 30 3.62 -18.65 28.35
C LYS A 30 4.97 -18.01 28.05
N LYS A 31 5.03 -17.01 27.17
CA LYS A 31 6.29 -16.41 26.71
C LYS A 31 6.69 -15.12 27.44
N PHE A 32 5.71 -14.34 27.88
CA PHE A 32 5.94 -12.97 28.37
C PHE A 32 5.37 -12.72 29.77
N ASN A 33 4.80 -13.74 30.45
CA ASN A 33 4.14 -13.63 31.77
C ASN A 33 3.03 -12.56 31.85
N SER A 34 2.59 -12.01 30.71
CA SER A 34 1.53 -11.01 30.64
C SER A 34 0.54 -11.39 29.54
N PRO A 35 -0.75 -11.64 29.86
CA PRO A 35 -1.75 -12.10 28.89
C PRO A 35 -2.09 -11.04 27.82
N TYR A 36 -1.78 -9.77 28.06
CA TYR A 36 -2.13 -8.65 27.17
C TYR A 36 -0.95 -8.12 26.35
N PHE A 37 0.22 -8.78 26.38
CA PHE A 37 1.42 -8.29 25.70
C PHE A 37 1.18 -8.03 24.19
N TYR A 38 0.60 -8.98 23.47
CA TYR A 38 0.33 -8.81 22.03
C TYR A 38 -0.74 -7.75 21.74
N PHE A 39 -1.69 -7.54 22.65
CA PHE A 39 -2.69 -6.48 22.51
C PHE A 39 -2.04 -5.10 22.57
N TYR A 40 -1.22 -4.84 23.60
CA TYR A 40 -0.49 -3.58 23.70
C TYR A 40 0.48 -3.40 22.53
N HIS A 41 1.17 -4.46 22.13
CA HIS A 41 2.09 -4.40 21.00
C HIS A 41 1.35 -4.02 19.70
N GLN A 42 0.22 -4.65 19.40
CA GLN A 42 -0.57 -4.31 18.21
C GLN A 42 -1.15 -2.89 18.27
N LEU A 43 -1.59 -2.45 19.45
CA LEU A 43 -2.16 -1.12 19.65
C LEU A 43 -1.11 -0.02 19.40
N PHE A 44 0.07 -0.16 20.01
CA PHE A 44 1.14 0.86 19.94
C PHE A 44 1.93 0.81 18.64
N TYR A 45 2.25 -0.38 18.13
CA TYR A 45 3.12 -0.53 16.96
C TYR A 45 2.37 -0.56 15.62
N SER A 46 1.07 -0.88 15.62
CA SER A 46 0.29 -0.99 14.38
C SER A 46 -0.84 0.03 14.30
N VAL A 47 -1.74 0.08 15.31
CA VAL A 47 -2.99 0.86 15.22
C VAL A 47 -2.72 2.36 15.31
N LEU A 48 -1.96 2.82 16.30
CA LEU A 48 -1.62 4.24 16.47
C LEU A 48 -0.88 4.82 15.26
N PRO A 49 0.28 4.27 14.82
CA PRO A 49 0.99 4.79 13.66
C PRO A 49 0.15 4.64 12.37
N GLY A 50 -0.65 3.59 12.23
CA GLY A 50 -1.56 3.40 11.11
C GLY A 50 -2.63 4.51 11.00
N LEU A 51 -3.25 4.89 12.12
CA LEU A 51 -4.20 6.00 12.17
C LEU A 51 -3.53 7.34 11.83
N VAL A 52 -2.36 7.61 12.40
CA VAL A 52 -1.59 8.83 12.11
C VAL A 52 -1.25 8.91 10.61
N LEU A 53 -0.74 7.83 10.03
CA LEU A 53 -0.42 7.77 8.59
C LEU A 53 -1.68 7.92 7.74
N MET A 54 -2.80 7.29 8.10
CA MET A 54 -4.07 7.43 7.39
C MET A 54 -4.50 8.91 7.32
N PHE A 55 -4.48 9.63 8.44
CA PHE A 55 -4.83 11.05 8.45
C PHE A 55 -3.83 11.93 7.69
N ALA A 56 -2.54 11.63 7.77
CA ALA A 56 -1.51 12.34 7.03
C ALA A 56 -1.70 12.19 5.51
N PHE A 57 -1.84 10.95 5.03
CA PHE A 57 -2.03 10.67 3.60
C PHE A 57 -3.39 11.13 3.07
N ALA A 58 -4.45 11.14 3.89
CA ALA A 58 -5.76 11.66 3.50
C ALA A 58 -5.75 13.18 3.18
N LYS A 59 -4.75 13.92 3.67
CA LYS A 59 -4.58 15.35 3.37
C LYS A 59 -3.71 15.63 2.15
N ILE A 60 -3.01 14.63 1.61
CA ILE A 60 -2.10 14.81 0.48
C ILE A 60 -2.89 14.78 -0.83
N ASP A 61 -2.72 15.82 -1.64
CA ASP A 61 -3.34 15.91 -2.97
C ASP A 61 -2.84 14.81 -3.91
N TYR A 62 -3.76 14.18 -4.65
CA TYR A 62 -3.45 13.09 -5.59
C TYR A 62 -2.45 13.50 -6.70
N ARG A 63 -2.32 14.80 -6.97
CA ARG A 63 -1.39 15.36 -7.97
C ARG A 63 0.07 15.14 -7.57
N TRP A 64 0.36 15.13 -6.28
CA TRP A 64 1.71 14.85 -5.77
C TRP A 64 2.08 13.38 -5.98
N TRP A 65 1.14 12.48 -5.72
CA TRP A 65 1.32 11.04 -5.95
C TRP A 65 1.62 10.73 -7.42
N LYS A 66 1.00 11.45 -8.35
CA LYS A 66 1.29 11.30 -9.79
C LYS A 66 2.74 11.64 -10.13
N LYS A 67 3.27 12.74 -9.60
CA LYS A 67 4.68 13.16 -9.84
C LYS A 67 5.68 12.22 -9.17
N LEU A 68 5.35 11.70 -7.99
CA LEU A 68 6.21 10.82 -7.21
C LEU A 68 6.07 9.34 -7.59
N ALA A 69 5.18 8.98 -8.51
CA ALA A 69 4.91 7.60 -8.88
C ALA A 69 6.16 6.83 -9.33
N MET A 70 7.00 7.45 -10.17
CA MET A 70 8.23 6.82 -10.68
C MET A 70 9.31 6.70 -9.58
N PRO A 71 9.62 7.74 -8.80
CA PRO A 71 10.51 7.61 -7.63
C PRO A 71 10.05 6.56 -6.61
N ILE A 72 8.75 6.51 -6.30
CA ILE A 72 8.18 5.56 -5.32
C ILE A 72 8.33 4.12 -5.81
N LEU A 73 8.12 3.86 -7.11
CA LEU A 73 8.35 2.53 -7.69
C LEU A 73 9.82 2.12 -7.61
N PHE A 74 10.73 3.02 -7.99
CA PHE A 74 12.16 2.73 -7.94
C PHE A 74 12.62 2.46 -6.50
N ALA A 75 12.19 3.29 -5.55
CA ALA A 75 12.46 3.09 -4.13
C ALA A 75 11.92 1.74 -3.63
N GLY A 76 10.70 1.36 -4.02
CA GLY A 76 10.11 0.06 -3.68
C GLY A 76 10.89 -1.13 -4.26
N LEU A 77 11.37 -1.00 -5.50
CA LEU A 77 12.19 -2.04 -6.15
C LEU A 77 13.55 -2.19 -5.46
N VAL A 78 14.22 -1.08 -5.16
CA VAL A 78 15.48 -1.06 -4.41
C VAL A 78 15.29 -1.68 -3.02
N LEU A 79 14.18 -1.35 -2.33
CA LEU A 79 13.91 -1.88 -1.00
C LEU A 79 13.69 -3.41 -1.00
N VAL A 80 13.02 -3.94 -2.03
CA VAL A 80 12.88 -5.40 -2.20
C VAL A 80 14.22 -6.04 -2.57
N ALA A 81 15.02 -5.39 -3.43
CA ALA A 81 16.37 -5.86 -3.74
C ALA A 81 17.27 -5.92 -2.49
N LEU A 82 17.09 -4.97 -1.55
CA LEU A 82 17.85 -4.89 -0.30
C LEU A 82 17.61 -6.10 0.63
N VAL A 83 16.46 -6.79 0.51
CA VAL A 83 16.17 -8.03 1.26
C VAL A 83 17.16 -9.14 0.95
N PHE A 84 17.72 -9.16 -0.27
CA PHE A 84 18.69 -10.18 -0.68
C PHE A 84 20.07 -9.98 -0.03
N ILE A 85 20.31 -8.85 0.63
CA ILE A 85 21.54 -8.64 1.38
C ILE A 85 21.46 -9.44 2.70
N PRO A 86 22.32 -10.46 2.90
CA PRO A 86 22.21 -11.39 4.03
C PRO A 86 22.45 -10.74 5.40
N SER A 87 22.95 -9.50 5.45
CA SER A 87 23.17 -8.74 6.69
C SER A 87 21.90 -8.08 7.26
N LEU A 88 20.83 -7.91 6.47
CA LEU A 88 19.62 -7.18 6.87
C LEU A 88 18.37 -8.06 6.91
N GLY A 89 18.36 -9.13 6.12
CA GLY A 89 17.22 -10.02 6.05
C GLY A 89 17.34 -11.19 7.04
N GLN A 90 16.41 -11.29 7.99
CA GLN A 90 16.31 -12.49 8.82
C GLN A 90 15.43 -13.51 8.10
N GLY A 91 16.03 -14.66 7.75
CA GLY A 91 15.30 -15.79 7.20
C GLY A 91 14.62 -16.57 8.32
N LEU A 92 13.33 -16.33 8.57
CA LEU A 92 12.52 -17.32 9.27
C LEU A 92 12.24 -18.47 8.29
N LYS A 93 12.64 -19.70 8.64
CA LYS A 93 12.40 -20.93 7.86
C LYS A 93 13.02 -20.93 6.44
N GLY A 94 14.23 -20.38 6.28
CA GLY A 94 14.99 -20.49 5.02
C GLY A 94 14.57 -19.52 3.90
N ALA A 95 13.60 -18.63 4.14
CA ALA A 95 13.19 -17.59 3.20
C ALA A 95 13.37 -16.20 3.81
N THR A 96 14.31 -15.43 3.27
CA THR A 96 14.56 -14.05 3.67
C THR A 96 13.47 -13.15 3.08
N ARG A 97 12.46 -12.79 3.90
CA ARG A 97 11.30 -11.98 3.47
C ARG A 97 11.04 -10.76 4.35
N TRP A 98 11.59 -10.77 5.56
CA TRP A 98 11.37 -9.74 6.57
C TRP A 98 12.69 -9.04 6.85
N ILE A 99 12.64 -7.71 6.83
CA ILE A 99 13.76 -6.89 7.27
C ILE A 99 13.44 -6.42 8.69
N HIS A 100 14.32 -6.74 9.63
CA HIS A 100 14.22 -6.26 10.99
C HIS A 100 15.14 -5.06 11.15
N ILE A 101 14.56 -3.87 11.30
CA ILE A 101 15.29 -2.62 11.48
C ILE A 101 14.84 -2.00 12.81
N PHE A 102 15.77 -1.79 13.74
CA PHE A 102 15.54 -1.13 15.04
C PHE A 102 14.30 -1.66 15.82
N GLY A 103 14.11 -2.99 15.85
CA GLY A 103 12.99 -3.62 16.57
C GLY A 103 11.67 -3.66 15.80
N TYR A 104 11.59 -3.07 14.61
CA TYR A 104 10.44 -3.18 13.72
C TYR A 104 10.67 -4.22 12.64
N SER A 105 9.65 -5.02 12.38
CA SER A 105 9.64 -6.01 11.31
C SER A 105 8.89 -5.42 10.12
N PHE A 106 9.62 -5.10 9.06
CA PHE A 106 9.04 -4.51 7.86
C PHE A 106 9.10 -5.50 6.70
N GLN A 107 8.02 -5.57 5.92
CA GLN A 107 7.92 -6.42 4.74
C GLN A 107 7.99 -5.57 3.46
N PRO A 108 9.14 -5.56 2.74
CA PRO A 108 9.31 -4.72 1.55
C PRO A 108 8.31 -4.96 0.43
N SER A 109 7.79 -6.18 0.30
CA SER A 109 6.79 -6.52 -0.71
C SER A 109 5.46 -5.78 -0.50
N GLU A 110 5.10 -5.42 0.75
CA GLU A 110 3.91 -4.61 1.02
C GLU A 110 4.07 -3.19 0.46
N CYS A 111 5.25 -2.59 0.65
CA CYS A 111 5.58 -1.29 0.08
C CYS A 111 5.58 -1.32 -1.46
N LEU A 112 6.18 -2.35 -2.06
CA LEU A 112 6.23 -2.48 -3.52
C LEU A 112 4.83 -2.64 -4.14
N LYS A 113 3.90 -3.34 -3.50
CA LYS A 113 2.50 -3.45 -3.97
C LYS A 113 1.83 -2.08 -4.05
N LEU A 114 1.95 -1.26 -3.00
CA LEU A 114 1.41 0.10 -2.99
C LEU A 114 2.05 0.98 -4.07
N ALA A 115 3.37 0.89 -4.21
CA ALA A 115 4.13 1.60 -5.24
C ALA A 115 3.66 1.24 -6.66
N MET A 116 3.45 -0.05 -6.93
CA MET A 116 2.91 -0.53 -8.21
C MET A 116 1.53 0.04 -8.50
N ILE A 117 0.63 0.06 -7.51
CA ILE A 117 -0.74 0.57 -7.71
C ILE A 117 -0.69 2.05 -8.12
N VAL A 118 0.12 2.87 -7.45
CA VAL A 118 0.27 4.30 -7.76
C VAL A 118 0.88 4.51 -9.15
N TYR A 119 1.91 3.73 -9.49
CA TYR A 119 2.57 3.80 -10.79
C TYR A 119 1.63 3.40 -11.94
N LEU A 120 0.96 2.25 -11.81
CA LEU A 120 0.03 1.77 -12.83
C LEU A 120 -1.15 2.73 -13.00
N ALA A 121 -1.72 3.26 -11.91
CA ALA A 121 -2.79 4.26 -11.97
C ALA A 121 -2.35 5.51 -12.76
N THR A 122 -1.12 5.98 -12.54
CA THR A 122 -0.54 7.12 -13.25
C THR A 122 -0.34 6.82 -14.73
N TRP A 123 0.26 5.68 -15.05
CA TRP A 123 0.55 5.25 -16.41
C TRP A 123 -0.74 5.06 -17.24
N PHE A 124 -1.75 4.41 -16.65
CA PHE A 124 -3.06 4.28 -17.29
C PHE A 124 -3.73 5.64 -17.48
N SER A 125 -3.69 6.54 -16.50
CA SER A 125 -4.28 7.88 -16.62
C SER A 125 -3.72 8.68 -17.80
N GLU A 126 -2.42 8.55 -18.10
CA GLU A 126 -1.79 9.24 -19.22
C GLU A 126 -2.11 8.61 -20.58
N LYS A 127 -2.06 7.27 -20.68
CA LYS A 127 -2.41 6.57 -21.93
C LYS A 127 -3.89 6.65 -22.28
N LEU A 128 -4.78 6.66 -21.30
CA LEU A 128 -6.22 6.70 -21.55
C LEU A 128 -6.62 8.05 -22.18
N VAL A 129 -5.99 9.15 -21.74
CA VAL A 129 -6.15 10.48 -22.35
C VAL A 129 -5.66 10.49 -23.81
N LEU A 130 -4.51 9.87 -24.10
CA LEU A 130 -3.99 9.78 -25.47
C LEU A 130 -4.90 8.93 -26.39
N TRP A 131 -5.48 7.85 -25.87
CA TRP A 131 -6.38 6.98 -26.64
C TRP A 131 -7.67 7.71 -27.06
N HIS A 132 -8.31 8.43 -26.16
CA HIS A 132 -9.51 9.21 -26.51
C HIS A 132 -9.21 10.33 -27.53
N GLY A 133 -8.10 11.06 -27.36
CA GLY A 133 -7.73 12.13 -28.30
C GLY A 133 -7.42 11.61 -29.71
N THR A 134 -6.63 10.53 -29.81
CA THR A 134 -6.18 10.00 -31.11
C THR A 134 -7.29 9.28 -31.86
N VAL A 135 -8.12 8.49 -31.17
CA VAL A 135 -9.25 7.78 -31.79
C VAL A 135 -10.30 8.78 -32.28
N PHE A 136 -10.62 9.80 -31.48
CA PHE A 136 -11.60 10.81 -31.87
C PHE A 136 -11.12 11.64 -33.06
N TYR A 137 -9.84 12.07 -33.07
CA TYR A 137 -9.27 12.81 -34.20
C TYR A 137 -9.23 11.96 -35.49
N ARG A 138 -8.88 10.67 -35.37
CA ARG A 138 -8.85 9.75 -36.52
C ARG A 138 -10.23 9.45 -37.09
N LEU A 139 -11.26 9.37 -36.24
CA LEU A 139 -12.66 9.22 -36.66
C LEU A 139 -13.22 10.52 -37.27
N SER A 140 -12.83 11.68 -36.74
CA SER A 140 -13.20 13.00 -37.29
C SER A 140 -12.63 13.22 -38.70
N ILE A 141 -11.34 12.93 -38.92
CA ILE A 141 -10.72 13.09 -40.26
C ILE A 141 -11.34 12.14 -41.29
N ARG A 142 -11.64 10.88 -40.92
CA ARG A 142 -12.32 9.96 -41.83
C ARG A 142 -13.70 10.49 -42.26
N ARG A 143 -14.42 11.15 -41.36
CA ARG A 143 -15.75 11.70 -41.66
C ARG A 143 -15.68 12.92 -42.59
N CYS A 144 -14.63 13.75 -42.52
CA CYS A 144 -14.41 14.84 -43.46
C CYS A 144 -14.03 14.36 -44.86
N VAL A 145 -13.17 13.34 -44.97
CA VAL A 145 -12.76 12.80 -46.29
C VAL A 145 -13.94 12.17 -47.05
N THR A 146 -14.84 11.48 -46.34
CA THR A 146 -16.01 10.85 -46.99
C THR A 146 -17.09 11.85 -47.40
N ASN A 147 -17.16 13.04 -46.79
CA ASN A 147 -18.21 14.04 -47.08
C ASN A 147 -17.76 15.15 -48.05
N SER A 148 -16.47 15.20 -48.43
CA SER A 148 -15.96 16.12 -49.45
C SER A 148 -15.90 15.48 -50.86
N SER A 149 -16.37 14.24 -50.99
CA SER A 149 -16.35 13.45 -52.23
C SER A 149 -17.77 13.15 -52.76
N ALA A 150 -18.78 13.85 -52.23
CA ALA A 150 -20.18 13.83 -52.66
C ALA A 150 -20.63 15.28 -52.91
#